data_AF-A0A520R2P0-F1
#
_entry.id   AF-A0A520R2P0-F1
#
_cell.length_a   1.000
_cell.length_b   1.000
_cell.length_c   1.000
_cell.angle_alpha   90.00
_cell.angle_beta   90.00
_cell.angle_gamma   90.00
#
_symmetry.space_group_name_H-M   'P 1'
#
loop_
_entity.id
_entity.type
_entity.pdbx_description
1 polymer ?
#
loop_
_entity_poly.entity_id
_entity_poly.type
_entity_poly.pdbx_seq_one_letter_code
_entity_poly.pdbx_strand_id
1 'polypeptide(L)'
;QVQSAGPDEADKDKSEDELKDEYRKIAERRVRLGLVLAEIGKKADVKVPADQLQQAVQQRALQEAQMLQMQGQDIDPRQVLEFYTQNPDVIAQIRAPLFEEKVVDFIFERATVTEKTVSKDELFEDPDGDI
;
A
#
# COMPACT_ATOMS: atom_id res chain seq x y z
N GLN A 1 -4.25 -3.99 22.07
CA GLN A 1 -5.62 -3.55 21.79
C GLN A 1 -5.55 -2.77 20.48
N VAL A 2 -6.16 -3.28 19.42
CA VAL A 2 -6.34 -2.52 18.18
C VAL A 2 -7.46 -1.53 18.49
N GLN A 3 -7.12 -0.25 18.66
CA GLN A 3 -8.13 0.80 18.67
C GLN A 3 -8.75 0.78 17.28
N SER A 4 -10.03 0.43 17.16
CA SER A 4 -10.74 0.64 15.92
C SER A 4 -10.73 2.14 15.68
N ALA A 5 -10.26 2.58 14.50
CA ALA A 5 -10.71 3.86 13.98
C ALA A 5 -12.23 3.86 14.08
N GLY A 6 -12.82 4.89 14.68
CA GLY A 6 -14.27 5.03 14.69
C GLY A 6 -14.81 5.00 13.25
N PRO A 7 -16.09 4.66 13.04
CA PRO A 7 -16.68 4.68 11.71
C PRO A 7 -16.40 6.03 11.05
N ASP A 8 -15.97 5.98 9.78
CA ASP A 8 -15.86 7.18 8.95
C ASP A 8 -17.20 7.93 8.99
N GLU A 9 -17.22 9.25 8.77
CA GLU A 9 -18.47 10.01 8.86
C GLU A 9 -19.58 9.44 7.95
N ALA A 10 -19.19 8.83 6.83
CA ALA A 10 -20.08 8.16 5.88
C ALA A 10 -20.68 6.85 6.42
N ASP A 11 -20.13 6.27 7.47
CA ASP A 11 -20.52 4.97 8.03
C ASP A 11 -21.40 5.08 9.28
N LYS A 12 -21.53 6.29 9.85
CA LYS A 12 -22.23 6.53 11.12
C LYS A 12 -23.73 6.18 11.07
N ASP A 13 -24.34 6.29 9.89
CA ASP A 13 -25.77 6.07 9.68
C ASP A 13 -26.10 4.72 9.03
N LYS A 14 -25.09 3.89 8.72
CA LYS A 14 -25.25 2.58 8.08
C LYS A 14 -25.47 1.48 9.12
N SER A 15 -26.32 0.50 8.82
CA SER A 15 -26.45 -0.69 9.68
C SER A 15 -25.21 -1.58 9.61
N GLU A 16 -25.03 -2.44 10.61
CA GLU A 16 -23.91 -3.40 10.65
C GLU A 16 -23.90 -4.33 9.42
N ASP A 17 -25.07 -4.77 8.97
CA ASP A 17 -25.20 -5.62 7.78
C ASP A 17 -24.83 -4.87 6.50
N GLU A 18 -25.23 -3.60 6.36
CA GLU A 18 -24.84 -2.74 5.23
C GLU A 18 -23.32 -2.51 5.21
N LEU A 19 -22.73 -2.16 6.35
CA LEU A 19 -21.28 -1.98 6.47
C LEU A 19 -20.52 -3.26 6.10
N LYS A 20 -21.00 -4.40 6.60
CA LYS A 20 -20.36 -5.69 6.32
C LYS A 20 -20.39 -6.03 4.84
N ASP A 21 -21.51 -5.81 4.16
CA ASP A 21 -21.63 -6.06 2.73
C ASP A 21 -20.73 -5.14 1.91
N GLU A 22 -20.63 -3.85 2.27
CA GLU A 22 -19.74 -2.89 1.63
C GLU A 22 -18.26 -3.25 1.83
N TYR A 23 -17.83 -3.46 3.08
CA TYR A 23 -16.46 -3.85 3.38
C TYR A 23 -16.09 -5.20 2.76
N ARG A 24 -17.05 -6.11 2.62
CA ARG A 24 -16.84 -7.37 1.90
C ARG A 24 -16.53 -7.14 0.44
N LYS A 25 -17.29 -6.29 -0.27
CA LYS A 25 -17.00 -5.93 -1.67
C LYS A 25 -15.60 -5.34 -1.82
N ILE A 26 -15.23 -4.42 -0.94
CA ILE A 26 -13.89 -3.80 -0.94
C ILE A 26 -12.80 -4.85 -0.71
N ALA A 27 -12.98 -5.72 0.28
CA ALA A 27 -12.03 -6.78 0.59
C ALA A 27 -11.88 -7.78 -0.56
N GLU A 28 -12.99 -8.20 -1.17
CA GLU A 28 -12.98 -9.09 -2.34
C GLU A 28 -12.22 -8.46 -3.51
N ARG A 29 -12.45 -7.17 -3.81
CA ARG A 29 -11.69 -6.44 -4.84
C ARG A 29 -10.19 -6.40 -4.52
N ARG A 30 -9.81 -6.04 -3.30
CA ARG A 30 -8.40 -5.96 -2.86
C ARG A 30 -7.69 -7.30 -2.94
N VAL A 31 -8.33 -8.36 -2.43
CA VAL A 31 -7.76 -9.73 -2.47
C VAL A 31 -7.58 -10.20 -3.90
N ARG A 32 -8.59 -10.02 -4.76
CA ARG A 32 -8.50 -10.41 -6.17
C ARG A 32 -7.37 -9.68 -6.90
N LEU A 33 -7.24 -8.37 -6.70
CA LEU A 33 -6.15 -7.58 -7.29
C LEU A 33 -4.78 -8.05 -6.80
N GLY A 34 -4.61 -8.24 -5.49
CA GLY A 34 -3.35 -8.72 -4.92
C GLY A 34 -2.94 -10.09 -5.48
N LEU A 35 -3.89 -11.02 -5.64
CA LEU A 35 -3.63 -12.33 -6.24
C LEU A 35 -3.22 -12.23 -7.71
N VAL A 36 -3.86 -11.36 -8.49
CA VAL A 36 -3.54 -11.15 -9.91
C VAL A 36 -2.14 -10.54 -10.06
N LEU A 37 -1.82 -9.49 -9.31
CA LEU A 37 -0.49 -8.86 -9.36
C LEU A 37 0.60 -9.83 -8.91
N ALA A 38 0.37 -10.60 -7.85
CA ALA A 38 1.30 -11.62 -7.39
C ALA A 38 1.58 -12.69 -8.47
N GLU A 39 0.55 -13.18 -9.15
CA GLU A 39 0.69 -14.20 -10.19
C GLU A 39 1.40 -13.64 -11.45
N ILE A 40 1.11 -12.41 -11.86
CA ILE A 40 1.80 -11.74 -12.96
C ILE A 40 3.28 -11.58 -12.65
N GLY A 41 3.61 -11.00 -11.49
CA GLY A 41 4.99 -10.78 -11.08
C GLY A 41 5.79 -12.08 -10.97
N LYS A 42 5.16 -13.15 -10.45
CA LYS A 42 5.77 -14.48 -10.40
C LYS A 42 6.06 -15.05 -11.79
N LYS A 43 5.11 -14.98 -12.73
CA LYS A 43 5.30 -15.48 -14.11
C LYS A 43 6.35 -14.69 -14.88
N ALA A 44 6.46 -13.39 -14.59
CA ALA A 44 7.42 -12.49 -15.20
C ALA A 44 8.79 -12.47 -14.52
N ASP A 45 8.98 -13.24 -13.44
CA ASP A 45 10.19 -13.24 -12.59
C ASP A 45 10.60 -11.82 -12.13
N VAL A 46 9.59 -10.98 -11.82
CA VAL A 46 9.82 -9.63 -11.29
C VAL A 46 10.52 -9.74 -9.94
N LYS A 47 11.58 -8.95 -9.75
CA LYS A 47 12.37 -8.94 -8.51
C LYS A 47 12.53 -7.52 -8.01
N VAL A 48 12.51 -7.36 -6.70
CA VAL A 48 12.92 -6.13 -6.03
C VAL A 48 14.45 -6.18 -5.88
N PRO A 49 15.20 -5.27 -6.51
CA PRO A 49 16.64 -5.17 -6.34
C PRO A 49 17.04 -5.00 -4.87
N ALA A 50 18.15 -5.61 -4.48
CA ALA A 50 18.60 -5.63 -3.09
C ALA A 50 18.97 -4.22 -2.57
N ASP A 51 19.59 -3.40 -3.42
CA ASP A 51 19.92 -2.01 -3.15
C ASP A 51 18.66 -1.16 -2.94
N GLN A 52 17.64 -1.31 -3.79
CA GLN A 52 16.36 -0.62 -3.63
C GLN A 52 15.67 -1.04 -2.32
N LEU A 53 15.66 -2.33 -2.00
CA LEU A 53 15.10 -2.82 -0.74
C LEU A 53 15.86 -2.25 0.48
N GLN A 54 17.19 -2.22 0.43
CA GLN A 54 18.02 -1.65 1.49
C GLN A 54 17.79 -0.14 1.67
N GLN A 55 17.63 0.60 0.57
CA GLN A 55 17.29 2.03 0.63
C GLN A 55 15.91 2.25 1.25
N ALA A 56 14.90 1.46 0.84
CA ALA A 56 13.54 1.54 1.39
C ALA A 56 13.50 1.20 2.89
N VAL A 57 14.26 0.18 3.33
CA VAL A 57 14.41 -0.16 4.74
C VAL A 57 14.99 1.01 5.54
N GLN A 58 16.06 1.63 5.04
CA GLN A 58 16.66 2.80 5.69
C GLN A 58 15.70 3.99 5.77
N GLN A 59 14.98 4.28 4.69
CA GLN A 59 14.01 5.37 4.64
C GLN A 59 12.85 5.14 5.61
N ARG A 60 12.27 3.93 5.63
CA ARG A 60 11.21 3.57 6.57
C ARG A 60 11.66 3.66 8.02
N ALA A 61 12.83 3.10 8.34
CA ALA A 61 13.38 3.17 9.69
C ALA A 61 13.63 4.62 10.14
N LEU A 62 14.13 5.47 9.24
CA LEU A 62 14.34 6.89 9.52
C LEU A 62 13.01 7.63 9.73
N GLN A 63 12.01 7.40 8.88
CA GLN A 63 10.67 7.98 9.04
C GLN A 63 10.03 7.56 10.36
N GLU A 64 10.10 6.27 10.70
CA GLU A 64 9.56 5.78 11.96
C GLU A 64 10.30 6.40 13.15
N ALA A 65 11.63 6.47 13.13
CA ALA A 65 12.40 7.14 14.18
C ALA A 65 11.97 8.61 14.36
N GLN A 66 11.78 9.35 13.26
CA GLN A 66 11.29 10.73 13.31
C GLN A 66 9.87 10.82 13.90
N MET A 67 8.98 9.91 13.51
CA MET A 67 7.61 9.84 14.05
C MET A 67 7.60 9.57 15.56
N LEU A 68 8.48 8.69 16.05
CA LEU A 68 8.60 8.38 17.48
C LEU A 68 9.20 9.56 18.25
N GLN A 69 10.20 10.24 17.69
CA GLN A 69 10.79 11.46 18.27
C GLN A 69 9.77 12.59 18.38
N MET A 70 8.92 12.80 17.38
CA MET A 70 7.84 13.78 17.44
C MET A 70 6.81 13.48 18.55
N GLN A 71 6.68 12.22 18.97
CA GLN A 71 5.85 11.79 20.10
C GLN A 71 6.57 11.89 21.46
N GLY A 72 7.77 12.49 21.49
CA GLY A 72 8.55 12.70 22.71
C GLY A 72 9.40 11.51 23.14
N GLN A 73 9.60 10.50 22.26
CA GLN A 73 10.48 9.38 22.54
C GLN A 73 11.92 9.69 22.12
N ASP A 74 12.88 9.55 23.05
CA ASP A 74 14.31 9.64 22.75
C ASP A 74 14.83 8.31 22.17
N ILE A 75 14.41 7.98 20.94
CA ILE A 75 14.89 6.83 20.17
C ILE A 75 15.99 7.25 19.20
N ASP A 76 17.09 6.50 19.18
CA ASP A 76 18.16 6.63 18.18
C ASP A 76 17.72 5.93 16.87
N PRO A 77 17.74 6.62 15.70
CA PRO A 77 17.41 6.01 14.42
C PRO A 77 18.18 4.71 14.10
N ARG A 78 19.39 4.55 14.64
CA ARG A 78 20.18 3.31 14.47
C ARG A 78 19.53 2.10 15.13
N GLN A 79 18.85 2.29 16.26
CA GLN A 79 18.14 1.19 16.94
C GLN A 79 16.92 0.74 16.12
N VAL A 80 16.20 1.68 15.49
CA VAL A 80 15.09 1.38 14.60
C VAL A 80 15.59 0.62 13.37
N LEU A 81 16.68 1.08 12.76
CA LEU A 81 17.28 0.39 11.62
C LEU A 81 17.72 -1.04 11.97
N GLU A 82 18.36 -1.23 13.12
CA GLU A 82 18.75 -2.56 13.60
C GLU A 82 17.53 -3.48 13.72
N PHE A 83 16.46 -3.00 14.36
CA PHE A 83 15.19 -3.74 14.47
C PHE A 83 14.65 -4.18 13.10
N TYR A 84 14.62 -3.28 12.13
CA TYR A 84 14.18 -3.59 10.76
C TYR A 84 15.05 -4.67 10.12
N THR A 85 16.37 -4.54 10.22
CA THR A 85 17.31 -5.48 9.58
C THR A 85 17.29 -6.87 10.19
N GLN A 86 16.98 -6.99 11.49
CA GLN A 86 16.90 -8.26 12.19
C GLN A 86 15.54 -8.94 12.02
N ASN A 87 14.52 -8.21 11.57
CA ASN A 87 13.16 -8.72 11.46
C ASN A 87 12.77 -9.02 9.99
N PRO A 88 12.79 -10.30 9.56
CA PRO A 88 12.46 -10.65 8.19
C PRO A 88 11.02 -10.33 7.79
N ASP A 89 10.08 -10.32 8.74
CA ASP A 89 8.68 -10.00 8.46
C ASP A 89 8.52 -8.51 8.13
N VAL A 90 9.25 -7.63 8.82
CA VAL A 90 9.29 -6.19 8.52
C VAL A 90 9.89 -5.96 7.14
N ILE A 91 10.98 -6.66 6.81
CA ILE A 91 11.59 -6.61 5.46
C ILE A 91 10.58 -7.06 4.40
N ALA A 92 9.81 -8.13 4.67
CA ALA A 92 8.79 -8.62 3.75
C ALA A 92 7.65 -7.60 3.54
N GLN A 93 7.22 -6.92 4.60
CA GLN A 93 6.20 -5.86 4.52
C GLN A 93 6.67 -4.66 3.68
N ILE A 94 7.97 -4.34 3.70
CA ILE A 94 8.55 -3.27 2.87
C ILE A 94 8.74 -3.74 1.43
N ARG A 95 9.10 -5.02 1.24
CA ARG A 95 9.27 -5.59 -0.10
C ARG A 95 7.96 -5.68 -0.87
N ALA A 96 6.85 -6.00 -0.21
CA ALA A 96 5.55 -6.18 -0.84
C ALA A 96 5.12 -4.99 -1.73
N PRO A 97 5.05 -3.73 -1.25
CA PRO A 97 4.68 -2.59 -2.08
C PRO A 97 5.71 -2.32 -3.20
N LEU A 98 7.01 -2.46 -2.93
CA LEU A 98 8.05 -2.31 -3.97
C LEU A 98 7.91 -3.34 -5.10
N PHE A 99 7.50 -4.56 -4.75
CA PHE A 99 7.22 -5.60 -5.73
C PHE A 99 5.97 -5.26 -6.54
N GLU A 100 4.90 -4.81 -5.88
CA GLU A 100 3.66 -4.39 -6.54
C GLU A 100 3.89 -3.27 -7.55
N GLU A 101 4.61 -2.21 -7.17
CA GLU A 101 5.01 -1.12 -8.06
C GLU A 101 5.71 -1.64 -9.32
N LYS A 102 6.68 -2.54 -9.16
CA LYS A 102 7.41 -3.12 -10.30
C LYS A 102 6.55 -4.00 -11.19
N VAL A 103 5.59 -4.72 -10.61
CA VAL A 103 4.64 -5.50 -11.41
C VAL A 103 3.75 -4.57 -12.22
N VAL A 104 3.31 -3.46 -11.63
CA VAL A 104 2.53 -2.43 -12.33
C VAL A 104 3.34 -1.81 -13.46
N ASP A 105 4.61 -1.45 -13.23
CA ASP A 105 5.52 -0.96 -14.28
C ASP A 105 5.66 -1.98 -15.42
N PHE A 106 5.89 -3.25 -15.08
CA PHE A 106 5.98 -4.35 -16.05
C PHE A 106 4.71 -4.48 -16.91
N ILE A 107 3.53 -4.26 -16.31
CA ILE A 107 2.24 -4.26 -17.03
C ILE A 107 2.20 -3.06 -17.98
N PHE A 108 2.55 -1.86 -17.53
CA PHE A 108 2.53 -0.65 -18.36
C PHE A 108 3.46 -0.73 -19.57
N GLU A 109 4.62 -1.35 -19.43
CA GLU A 109 5.54 -1.59 -20.55
C GLU A 109 4.92 -2.45 -21.69
N ARG A 110 3.88 -3.23 -21.39
CA ARG A 110 3.22 -4.16 -22.32
C ARG A 110 1.80 -3.75 -22.67
N ALA A 111 1.20 -2.88 -21.88
CA ALA A 111 -0.11 -2.35 -22.11
C ALA A 111 -0.08 -1.35 -23.28
N THR A 112 -1.17 -1.30 -24.04
CA THR A 112 -1.39 -0.19 -24.97
C THR A 112 -1.87 1.01 -24.17
N VAL A 113 -1.02 2.03 -24.04
CA VAL A 113 -1.36 3.28 -23.36
C VAL A 113 -1.84 4.29 -24.40
N THR A 114 -3.01 4.87 -24.16
CA THR A 114 -3.61 5.90 -25.02
C THR A 114 -3.81 7.18 -24.24
N GLU A 115 -3.48 8.32 -24.85
CA GLU A 115 -3.74 9.63 -24.26
C GLU A 115 -5.16 10.09 -24.58
N LYS A 116 -5.87 10.58 -23.56
CA LYS A 116 -7.19 11.20 -23.72
C LYS A 116 -7.16 12.59 -23.08
N THR A 117 -7.40 13.62 -23.87
CA THR A 117 -7.61 14.97 -23.33
C THR A 117 -8.99 15.04 -22.68
N VAL A 118 -9.03 15.42 -21.41
CA VAL A 118 -10.26 15.59 -20.62
C VAL A 118 -10.34 17.02 -20.08
N SER A 119 -11.56 17.46 -19.74
CA SER A 119 -11.74 18.73 -19.03
C SER A 119 -11.27 18.65 -17.57
N LYS A 120 -11.09 19.80 -16.91
CA LYS A 120 -10.78 19.82 -15.47
C LYS A 120 -11.89 19.11 -14.68
N ASP A 121 -13.15 19.42 -14.98
CA ASP A 121 -14.28 18.89 -14.23
C ASP A 121 -14.36 17.36 -14.39
N GLU A 122 -14.19 16.85 -15.62
CA GLU A 122 -14.13 15.40 -15.92
C GLU A 122 -12.95 14.70 -15.22
N LEU A 123 -11.81 15.36 -15.02
CA LEU A 123 -10.67 14.78 -14.31
C LEU A 123 -10.93 14.58 -12.81
N PHE A 124 -11.79 15.41 -12.21
CA PHE A 124 -12.13 15.36 -10.79
C PHE A 124 -13.44 14.63 -10.51
N GLU A 125 -14.13 14.11 -11.53
CA GLU A 125 -15.25 13.20 -11.34
C GLU A 125 -14.76 11.91 -10.66
N ASP A 126 -15.54 11.40 -9.70
CA ASP A 126 -15.20 10.18 -8.99
C ASP A 126 -15.33 8.98 -9.95
N PRO A 127 -14.23 8.32 -10.35
CA PRO A 127 -14.29 7.20 -11.29
C PRO A 127 -14.95 5.96 -10.66
N ASP A 128 -15.05 5.90 -9.34
CA ASP A 128 -15.60 4.78 -8.57
C ASP A 128 -16.97 5.16 -7.93
N GLY A 129 -17.61 6.27 -8.34
CA GLY A 129 -18.82 6.85 -7.71
C GLY A 129 -20.08 5.98 -7.60
N ASP A 130 -20.02 4.71 -7.97
CA ASP A 130 -21.09 3.70 -7.92
C ASP A 130 -20.67 2.36 -7.24
N ILE A 131 -19.53 2.30 -6.53
CA ILE A 131 -19.16 1.12 -5.72
C ILE A 131 -19.68 1.25 -4.28
#